data_AF-A0A2K8YTX2-F1
#
_entry.id   AF-A0A2K8YTX2-F1
#
_cell.length_a   1.000
_cell.length_b   1.000
_cell.length_c   1.000
_cell.angle_alpha   90.00
_cell.angle_beta   90.00
_cell.angle_gamma   90.00
#
_symmetry.space_group_name_H-M   'P 1'
#
loop_
_entity.id
_entity.type
_entity.pdbx_description
1 polymer ?
#
loop_
_entity_poly.entity_id
_entity_poly.type
_entity_poly.pdbx_seq_one_letter_code
_entity_poly.pdbx_strand_id
1 'polypeptide(L)'
;MAVKLYLYDWQDNMERQAGYAAEYCADYSFWAKHCARTNPDTRAEAIANANQVGPAIDKIGRQDMSISHLIFLTHGAPGYVHFPGGGFNHKNIGMLHTVCEEYLIYGAQVEFWGCNVGEGTAGATFLQAVGASVLKHGGGTIFCSDSVTFSFPYAGQRFPVWTNIVRANVLPGGATTVQQ
;
A
#
# COMPACT_ATOMS: atom_id res chain seq x y z
N MET A 1 -3.20 -20.25 0.59
CA MET A 1 -2.07 -19.66 -0.17
C MET A 1 -2.02 -18.20 0.21
N ALA A 2 -0.84 -17.62 0.42
CA ALA A 2 -0.78 -16.19 0.75
C ALA A 2 -0.97 -15.35 -0.52
N VAL A 3 -1.68 -14.23 -0.41
CA VAL A 3 -1.98 -13.32 -1.53
C VAL A 3 -1.32 -11.95 -1.35
N LYS A 4 -1.25 -11.19 -2.44
CA LYS A 4 -0.92 -9.77 -2.45
C LYS A 4 -2.20 -8.95 -2.62
N LEU A 5 -2.45 -8.03 -1.70
CA LEU A 5 -3.61 -7.14 -1.76
C LEU A 5 -3.17 -5.74 -2.21
N TYR A 6 -3.66 -5.32 -3.36
CA TYR A 6 -3.49 -3.99 -3.92
C TYR A 6 -4.71 -3.12 -3.60
N LEU A 7 -4.48 -1.99 -2.96
CA LEU A 7 -5.48 -0.99 -2.63
C LEU A 7 -5.17 0.26 -3.42
N TYR A 8 -6.06 0.66 -4.33
CA TYR A 8 -5.75 1.72 -5.30
C TYR A 8 -6.78 2.85 -5.33
N ASP A 9 -6.31 4.05 -5.69
CA ASP A 9 -7.17 5.20 -5.96
C ASP A 9 -7.80 5.06 -7.36
N TRP A 10 -9.12 4.92 -7.39
CA TRP A 10 -9.89 4.78 -8.64
C TRP A 10 -10.15 6.12 -9.35
N GLN A 11 -9.88 7.25 -8.70
CA GLN A 11 -10.01 8.59 -9.29
C GLN A 11 -8.71 9.10 -9.90
N ASP A 12 -7.60 8.37 -9.74
CA ASP A 12 -6.33 8.78 -10.33
C ASP A 12 -6.43 8.82 -11.87
N ASN A 13 -5.48 9.49 -12.53
CA ASN A 13 -5.45 9.57 -13.99
C ASN A 13 -5.31 8.18 -14.64
N MET A 14 -5.74 8.11 -15.90
CA MET A 14 -5.79 6.85 -16.65
C MET A 14 -4.41 6.19 -16.76
N GLU A 15 -3.34 6.99 -16.86
CA GLU A 15 -1.97 6.51 -16.96
C GLU A 15 -1.56 5.74 -15.70
N ARG A 16 -1.85 6.29 -14.51
CA ARG A 16 -1.58 5.62 -13.24
C ARG A 16 -2.46 4.41 -13.03
N GLN A 17 -3.76 4.50 -13.31
CA GLN A 17 -4.65 3.34 -13.21
C GLN A 17 -4.18 2.18 -14.10
N ALA A 18 -3.70 2.48 -15.32
CA ALA A 18 -3.11 1.48 -16.19
C ALA A 18 -1.83 0.87 -15.61
N GLY A 19 -0.96 1.69 -15.02
CA GLY A 19 0.23 1.23 -14.30
C GLY A 19 -0.13 0.32 -13.12
N TYR A 20 -1.13 0.70 -12.34
CA TYR A 20 -1.61 -0.10 -11.21
C TYR A 20 -2.13 -1.45 -11.69
N ALA A 21 -2.95 -1.45 -12.73
CA ALA A 21 -3.48 -2.68 -13.30
C ALA A 21 -2.38 -3.61 -13.83
N ALA A 22 -1.28 -3.07 -14.37
CA ALA A 22 -0.16 -3.90 -14.81
C ALA A 22 0.50 -4.71 -13.66
N GLU A 23 0.35 -4.29 -12.40
CA GLU A 23 0.90 -5.02 -11.24
C GLU A 23 0.04 -6.23 -10.82
N TYR A 24 -1.28 -6.14 -11.00
CA TYR A 24 -2.21 -7.17 -10.51
C TYR A 24 -2.99 -7.92 -11.60
N CYS A 25 -2.96 -7.46 -12.84
CA CYS A 25 -3.64 -8.10 -13.98
C CYS A 25 -2.69 -8.94 -14.83
N ALA A 26 -3.17 -10.09 -15.26
CA ALA A 26 -2.46 -10.96 -16.18
C ALA A 26 -2.63 -10.53 -17.65
N ASP A 27 -3.72 -9.82 -17.97
CA ASP A 27 -4.10 -9.48 -19.35
C ASP A 27 -4.74 -8.09 -19.48
N TYR A 28 -4.24 -7.10 -18.73
CA TYR A 28 -4.79 -5.75 -18.75
C TYR A 28 -4.78 -5.14 -20.17
N SER A 29 -5.96 -4.70 -20.62
CA SER A 29 -6.12 -3.93 -21.85
C SER A 29 -6.21 -2.46 -21.54
N PHE A 30 -5.17 -1.71 -21.93
CA PHE A 30 -5.12 -0.25 -21.79
C PHE A 30 -6.31 0.43 -22.48
N TRP A 31 -6.64 0.00 -23.70
CA TRP A 31 -7.70 0.60 -24.50
C TRP A 31 -9.10 0.31 -23.95
N ALA A 32 -9.32 -0.90 -23.45
CA ALA A 32 -10.60 -1.28 -22.85
C ALA A 32 -10.72 -0.85 -21.38
N LYS A 33 -9.62 -0.40 -20.76
CA LYS A 33 -9.52 -0.16 -19.31
C LYS A 33 -10.03 -1.36 -18.50
N HIS A 34 -9.72 -2.56 -18.97
CA HIS A 34 -10.32 -3.78 -18.47
C HIS A 34 -9.26 -4.85 -18.19
N CYS A 35 -9.46 -5.52 -17.08
CA CYS A 35 -8.71 -6.65 -16.61
C CYS A 35 -9.62 -7.88 -16.71
N ALA A 36 -9.39 -8.75 -17.70
CA ALA A 36 -10.22 -9.93 -17.89
C ALA A 36 -9.83 -11.03 -16.88
N ARG A 37 -8.55 -11.06 -16.49
CA ARG A 37 -7.99 -11.97 -15.48
C ARG A 37 -6.97 -11.27 -14.61
N THR A 38 -7.12 -11.43 -13.30
CA THR A 38 -6.09 -11.07 -12.32
C THR A 38 -5.04 -12.16 -12.24
N ASN A 39 -3.84 -11.82 -11.74
CA ASN A 39 -2.87 -12.83 -11.34
C ASN A 39 -3.49 -13.70 -10.22
N PRO A 40 -3.24 -15.02 -10.18
CA PRO A 40 -3.93 -15.92 -9.27
C PRO A 40 -3.64 -15.60 -7.79
N ASP A 41 -2.47 -15.05 -7.49
CA ASP A 41 -1.98 -14.67 -6.17
C ASP A 41 -2.22 -13.20 -5.82
N THR A 42 -2.96 -12.45 -6.64
CA THR A 42 -3.24 -11.03 -6.40
C THR A 42 -4.73 -10.76 -6.21
N ARG A 43 -5.03 -9.75 -5.40
CA ARG A 43 -6.36 -9.17 -5.23
C ARG A 43 -6.21 -7.66 -5.32
N ALA A 44 -7.20 -6.98 -5.92
CA ALA A 44 -7.18 -5.54 -6.05
C ALA A 44 -8.54 -4.96 -5.66
N GLU A 45 -8.54 -3.89 -4.87
CA GLU A 45 -9.75 -3.19 -4.43
C GLU A 45 -9.56 -1.68 -4.61
N ALA A 46 -10.55 -1.05 -5.22
CA ALA A 46 -10.63 0.40 -5.30
C ALA A 46 -11.01 0.98 -3.93
N ILE A 47 -10.24 1.94 -3.44
CA ILE A 47 -10.47 2.58 -2.14
C ILE A 47 -10.77 4.06 -2.37
N ALA A 48 -11.96 4.49 -1.95
CA ALA A 48 -12.36 5.88 -2.01
C ALA A 48 -11.96 6.66 -0.74
N ASN A 49 -11.81 6.00 0.42
CA ASN A 49 -11.41 6.65 1.67
C ASN A 49 -10.82 5.65 2.67
N ALA A 50 -10.14 6.17 3.70
CA ALA A 50 -9.51 5.38 4.76
C ALA A 50 -10.44 4.34 5.43
N ASN A 51 -11.73 4.63 5.60
CA ASN A 51 -12.67 3.73 6.28
C ASN A 51 -12.98 2.46 5.47
N GLN A 52 -12.69 2.44 4.16
CA GLN A 52 -12.91 1.27 3.30
C GLN A 52 -11.75 0.27 3.34
N VAL A 53 -10.57 0.69 3.82
CA VAL A 53 -9.37 -0.16 3.82
C VAL A 53 -9.54 -1.36 4.75
N GLY A 54 -10.02 -1.15 5.98
CA GLY A 54 -10.26 -2.24 6.91
C GLY A 54 -11.24 -3.29 6.36
N PRO A 55 -12.45 -2.89 5.90
CA PRO A 55 -13.38 -3.80 5.23
C PRO A 55 -12.81 -4.53 4.02
N ALA A 56 -11.96 -3.88 3.22
CA ALA A 56 -11.30 -4.53 2.08
C ALA A 56 -10.32 -5.63 2.53
N ILE A 57 -9.52 -5.35 3.57
CA ILE A 57 -8.61 -6.36 4.15
C ILE A 57 -9.42 -7.52 4.74
N ASP A 58 -10.51 -7.26 5.47
CA ASP A 58 -11.36 -8.32 6.05
C ASP A 58 -12.02 -9.18 4.96
N LYS A 59 -12.56 -8.54 3.91
CA LYS A 59 -13.15 -9.24 2.76
C LYS A 59 -12.17 -10.23 2.13
N ILE A 60 -10.95 -9.77 1.83
CA ILE A 60 -9.92 -10.59 1.18
C ILE A 60 -9.34 -11.61 2.16
N GLY A 61 -9.14 -11.22 3.42
CA GLY A 61 -8.72 -12.09 4.51
C GLY A 61 -9.65 -13.29 4.69
N ARG A 62 -10.97 -13.09 4.66
CA ARG A 62 -11.95 -14.19 4.74
C ARG A 62 -11.92 -15.13 3.54
N GLN A 63 -11.55 -14.63 2.36
CA GLN A 63 -11.52 -15.43 1.12
C GLN A 63 -10.25 -16.26 1.00
N ASP A 64 -9.09 -15.67 1.31
CA ASP A 64 -7.78 -16.26 1.02
C ASP A 64 -6.97 -16.62 2.29
N MET A 65 -7.46 -16.23 3.46
CA MET A 65 -6.93 -16.45 4.82
C MET A 65 -5.55 -15.85 5.14
N SER A 66 -4.79 -15.36 4.17
CA SER A 66 -3.41 -14.95 4.42
C SER A 66 -2.95 -13.88 3.43
N ILE A 67 -2.67 -12.67 3.92
CA ILE A 67 -2.15 -11.56 3.12
C ILE A 67 -0.66 -11.42 3.42
N SER A 68 0.15 -11.59 2.38
CA SER A 68 1.62 -11.46 2.44
C SER A 68 2.11 -10.06 2.14
N HIS A 69 1.39 -9.34 1.27
CA HIS A 69 1.71 -7.98 0.86
C HIS A 69 0.45 -7.13 0.91
N LEU A 70 0.53 -5.97 1.54
CA LEU A 70 -0.51 -4.95 1.56
C LEU A 70 0.03 -3.70 0.88
N ILE A 71 -0.43 -3.45 -0.35
CA ILE A 71 0.18 -2.50 -1.28
C ILE A 71 -0.81 -1.37 -1.54
N PHE A 72 -0.43 -0.15 -1.20
CA PHE A 72 -1.22 1.05 -1.43
C PHE A 72 -0.70 1.77 -2.67
N LEU A 73 -1.51 1.80 -3.73
CA LEU A 73 -1.25 2.46 -5.00
C LEU A 73 -2.07 3.76 -5.08
N THR A 74 -1.51 4.84 -4.54
CA THR A 74 -2.26 6.10 -4.39
C THR A 74 -1.34 7.31 -4.29
N HIS A 75 -1.91 8.52 -4.21
CA HIS A 75 -1.17 9.73 -3.90
C HIS A 75 -0.62 9.73 -2.47
N GLY A 76 0.42 10.53 -2.25
CA GLY A 76 1.10 10.63 -0.96
C GLY A 76 1.63 12.02 -0.70
N ALA A 77 1.93 12.27 0.56
CA ALA A 77 2.70 13.40 1.05
C ALA A 77 3.52 12.93 2.27
N PRO A 78 4.50 13.71 2.77
CA PRO A 78 5.31 13.32 3.94
C PRO A 78 4.46 12.87 5.13
N GLY A 79 4.57 11.59 5.49
CA GLY A 79 3.82 10.97 6.59
C GLY A 79 2.30 10.82 6.36
N TYR A 80 1.85 10.86 5.10
CA TYR A 80 0.43 10.80 4.74
C TYR A 80 0.19 9.98 3.45
N VAL A 81 -0.80 9.10 3.50
CA VAL A 81 -1.30 8.33 2.35
C VAL A 81 -2.67 8.89 1.99
N HIS A 82 -2.83 9.43 0.78
CA HIS A 82 -4.06 10.09 0.38
C HIS A 82 -5.05 9.09 -0.24
N PHE A 83 -6.34 9.32 -0.04
CA PHE A 83 -7.43 8.74 -0.84
C PHE A 83 -8.46 9.86 -1.10
N PRO A 84 -9.34 9.74 -2.11
CA PRO A 84 -10.26 10.81 -2.49
C PRO A 84 -11.09 11.42 -1.35
N GLY A 85 -11.59 10.57 -0.44
CA GLY A 85 -12.43 10.94 0.70
C GLY A 85 -11.67 11.03 2.03
N GLY A 86 -10.35 11.18 1.99
CA GLY A 86 -9.49 11.27 3.17
C GLY A 86 -8.60 10.05 3.37
N GLY A 87 -7.45 10.28 3.99
CA GLY A 87 -6.30 9.38 4.00
C GLY A 87 -5.82 8.93 5.37
N PHE A 88 -4.68 8.25 5.38
CA PHE A 88 -4.00 7.82 6.60
C PHE A 88 -2.84 8.72 6.99
N ASN A 89 -2.69 8.95 8.28
CA ASN A 89 -1.50 9.48 8.93
C ASN A 89 -1.23 8.69 10.22
N HIS A 90 -0.20 9.11 10.97
CA HIS A 90 0.18 8.48 12.23
C HIS A 90 -0.93 8.46 13.30
N LYS A 91 -1.96 9.32 13.20
CA LYS A 91 -3.03 9.43 14.20
C LYS A 91 -4.15 8.43 13.98
N ASN A 92 -4.43 8.04 12.73
CA ASN A 92 -5.60 7.22 12.40
C ASN A 92 -5.25 5.84 11.82
N ILE A 93 -4.01 5.58 11.40
CA ILE A 93 -3.61 4.26 10.86
C ILE A 93 -3.87 3.09 11.84
N GLY A 94 -3.90 3.39 13.14
CA GLY A 94 -4.25 2.43 14.19
C GLY A 94 -5.61 1.75 14.02
N MET A 95 -6.53 2.32 13.24
CA MET A 95 -7.82 1.70 12.96
C MET A 95 -7.73 0.38 12.19
N LEU A 96 -6.60 0.10 11.54
CA LEU A 96 -6.36 -1.15 10.82
C LEU A 96 -5.85 -2.28 11.72
N HIS A 97 -5.54 -2.01 12.99
CA HIS A 97 -4.85 -2.97 13.86
C HIS A 97 -5.54 -4.34 13.93
N THR A 98 -6.84 -4.38 14.26
CA THR A 98 -7.57 -5.64 14.45
C THR A 98 -7.58 -6.50 13.19
N VAL A 99 -7.89 -5.90 12.05
CA VAL A 99 -8.01 -6.64 10.78
C VAL A 99 -6.64 -7.08 10.26
N CYS A 100 -5.60 -6.26 10.45
CA CYS A 100 -4.25 -6.63 10.03
C CYS A 100 -3.65 -7.71 10.94
N GLU A 101 -3.93 -7.68 12.25
CA GLU A 101 -3.54 -8.75 13.17
C GLU A 101 -4.16 -10.10 12.78
N GLU A 102 -5.40 -10.09 12.30
CA GLU A 102 -6.10 -11.31 11.92
C GLU A 102 -5.60 -11.90 10.58
N TYR A 103 -5.31 -11.05 9.59
CA TYR A 103 -5.12 -11.52 8.20
C TYR A 103 -3.73 -11.30 7.60
N LEU A 104 -2.86 -10.48 8.20
CA LEU A 104 -1.47 -10.37 7.73
C LEU A 104 -0.63 -11.51 8.29
N ILE A 105 0.16 -12.15 7.42
CA ILE A 105 1.08 -13.21 7.85
C ILE A 105 2.28 -12.63 8.61
N TYR A 106 2.99 -13.49 9.34
CA TYR A 106 4.29 -13.16 9.92
C TYR A 106 5.28 -12.74 8.84
N GLY A 107 5.96 -11.62 9.06
CA GLY A 107 6.90 -11.06 8.09
C GLY A 107 6.27 -10.44 6.85
N ALA A 108 4.97 -10.08 6.89
CA ALA A 108 4.28 -9.42 5.79
C ALA A 108 4.98 -8.11 5.35
N GLN A 109 4.74 -7.72 4.11
CA GLN A 109 5.23 -6.46 3.54
C GLN A 109 4.09 -5.46 3.39
N VAL A 110 4.34 -4.22 3.78
CA VAL A 110 3.42 -3.10 3.57
C VAL A 110 4.11 -2.07 2.68
N GLU A 111 3.47 -1.70 1.58
CA GLU A 111 4.10 -0.83 0.59
C GLU A 111 3.23 0.38 0.31
N PHE A 112 3.80 1.57 0.38
CA PHE A 112 3.13 2.83 0.06
C PHE A 112 3.74 3.43 -1.20
N TRP A 113 3.10 3.15 -2.33
CA TRP A 113 3.49 3.67 -3.64
C TRP A 113 2.83 5.02 -3.89
N GLY A 114 3.19 6.01 -3.08
CA GLY A 114 2.79 7.41 -3.22
C GLY A 114 3.99 8.35 -3.15
N CYS A 115 3.78 9.62 -3.52
CA CYS A 115 4.82 10.64 -3.44
C CYS A 115 5.26 10.87 -1.98
N ASN A 116 6.57 10.87 -1.74
CA ASN A 116 7.21 11.39 -0.52
C ASN A 116 6.67 10.86 0.82
N VAL A 117 5.97 9.72 0.85
CA VAL A 117 5.36 9.21 2.10
C VAL A 117 6.39 9.01 3.21
N GLY A 118 7.61 8.59 2.85
CA GLY A 118 8.72 8.34 3.77
C GLY A 118 9.60 9.55 4.07
N GLU A 119 9.28 10.73 3.53
CA GLU A 119 10.17 11.90 3.62
C GLU A 119 10.25 12.47 5.06
N GLY A 120 11.48 12.64 5.54
CA GLY A 120 11.80 13.35 6.78
C GLY A 120 11.17 12.77 8.04
N THR A 121 11.06 13.60 9.07
CA THR A 121 10.52 13.20 10.39
C THR A 121 9.05 12.79 10.32
N ALA A 122 8.26 13.44 9.46
CA ALA A 122 6.85 13.11 9.27
C ALA A 122 6.69 11.68 8.71
N GLY A 123 7.47 11.33 7.68
CA GLY A 123 7.51 9.98 7.14
C GLY A 123 7.95 8.95 8.18
N ALA A 124 9.04 9.21 8.90
CA ALA A 124 9.52 8.31 9.94
C ALA A 124 8.47 8.06 11.04
N THR A 125 7.77 9.12 11.49
CA THR A 125 6.68 9.01 12.49
C THR A 125 5.53 8.16 11.96
N PHE A 126 5.16 8.34 10.69
CA PHE A 126 4.11 7.55 10.06
C PHE A 126 4.50 6.07 9.96
N LEU A 127 5.73 5.75 9.52
CA LEU A 127 6.21 4.37 9.42
C LEU A 127 6.26 3.67 10.77
N GLN A 128 6.64 4.37 11.83
CA GLN A 128 6.58 3.85 13.21
C GLN A 128 5.13 3.56 13.64
N ALA A 129 4.19 4.45 13.32
CA ALA A 129 2.78 4.22 13.62
C ALA A 129 2.20 3.04 12.83
N VAL A 130 2.59 2.85 11.56
CA VAL A 130 2.25 1.68 10.75
C VAL A 130 2.80 0.41 11.41
N GLY A 131 4.08 0.39 11.79
CA GLY A 131 4.69 -0.79 12.43
C GLY A 131 4.01 -1.15 13.76
N ALA A 132 3.67 -0.14 14.58
CA ALA A 132 2.99 -0.33 15.86
C ALA A 132 1.51 -0.75 15.73
N SER A 133 0.90 -0.65 14.56
CA SER A 133 -0.53 -0.95 14.34
C SER A 133 -0.76 -2.08 13.35
N VAL A 134 -0.25 -1.95 12.13
CA VAL A 134 -0.49 -2.86 11.01
C VAL A 134 0.38 -4.12 11.12
N LEU A 135 1.65 -3.98 11.46
CA LEU A 135 2.62 -5.09 11.53
C LEU A 135 2.95 -5.53 12.95
N LYS A 136 2.16 -5.11 13.94
CA LYS A 136 2.44 -5.32 15.36
C LYS A 136 2.55 -6.81 15.71
N HIS A 137 1.65 -7.64 15.19
CA HIS A 137 1.57 -9.06 15.55
C HIS A 137 2.75 -9.86 14.97
N GLY A 138 2.88 -9.83 13.64
CA GLY A 138 3.82 -10.68 12.89
C GLY A 138 5.18 -10.06 12.59
N GLY A 139 5.39 -8.77 12.87
CA GLY A 139 6.51 -8.01 12.30
C GLY A 139 6.42 -7.91 10.78
N GLY A 140 7.49 -7.45 10.14
CA GLY A 140 7.53 -7.31 8.68
C GLY A 140 8.43 -6.20 8.18
N THR A 141 8.17 -5.77 6.94
CA THR A 141 8.88 -4.66 6.31
C THR A 141 7.89 -3.66 5.73
N ILE A 142 8.22 -2.38 5.83
CA ILE A 142 7.46 -1.29 5.22
C ILE A 142 8.35 -0.63 4.17
N PHE A 143 7.79 -0.35 2.98
CA PHE A 143 8.47 0.37 1.90
C PHE A 143 7.68 1.61 1.50
N CYS A 144 8.38 2.70 1.22
CA CYS A 144 7.79 3.92 0.66
C CYS A 144 8.86 4.79 -0.03
N SER A 145 8.44 5.83 -0.74
CA SER A 145 9.34 6.80 -1.39
C SER A 145 9.57 8.03 -0.50
N ASP A 146 10.78 8.60 -0.53
CA ASP A 146 11.08 9.93 0.01
C ASP A 146 10.87 11.07 -1.00
N SER A 147 10.61 10.74 -2.27
CA SER A 147 10.62 11.67 -3.39
C SER A 147 9.29 11.70 -4.14
N VAL A 148 9.10 12.77 -4.91
CA VAL A 148 7.95 12.92 -5.81
C VAL A 148 8.01 11.85 -6.90
N THR A 149 6.84 11.37 -7.33
CA THR A 149 6.73 10.41 -8.43
C THR A 149 6.11 11.05 -9.65
N PHE A 150 6.43 10.52 -10.83
CA PHE A 150 5.87 10.99 -12.09
C PHE A 150 4.93 9.95 -12.69
N SER A 151 3.83 10.41 -13.29
CA SER A 151 3.01 9.57 -14.15
C SER A 151 3.55 9.63 -15.57
N PHE A 152 3.84 8.49 -16.17
CA PHE A 152 4.21 8.39 -17.57
C PHE A 152 3.11 7.69 -18.37
N PRO A 153 2.71 8.22 -19.53
CA PRO A 153 1.77 7.55 -20.42
C PRO A 153 2.18 6.10 -20.68
N TYR A 154 1.23 5.17 -20.57
CA TYR A 154 1.40 3.72 -20.76
C TYR A 154 2.34 3.00 -19.78
N ALA A 155 3.06 3.74 -18.94
CA ALA A 155 4.07 3.21 -18.03
C ALA A 155 3.71 3.41 -16.54
N GLY A 156 2.64 4.14 -16.24
CA GLY A 156 2.15 4.29 -14.87
C GLY A 156 2.96 5.26 -14.02
N GLN A 157 2.84 5.10 -12.70
CA GLN A 157 3.66 5.82 -11.74
C GLN A 157 5.11 5.30 -11.80
N ARG A 158 6.07 6.21 -11.93
CA ARG A 158 7.50 5.92 -11.92
C ARG A 158 8.20 6.70 -10.83
N PHE A 159 9.13 6.00 -10.19
CA PHE A 159 10.09 6.63 -9.30
C PHE A 159 11.21 7.25 -10.13
N PRO A 160 11.46 8.56 -10.00
CA PRO A 160 12.66 9.16 -10.57
C PRO A 160 13.94 8.47 -10.08
N VAL A 161 15.02 8.57 -10.85
CA VAL A 161 16.33 7.95 -10.53
C VAL A 161 16.95 8.43 -9.22
N TRP A 162 16.53 9.59 -8.72
CA TRP A 162 16.98 10.15 -7.45
C TRP A 162 16.08 9.77 -6.26
N THR A 163 15.05 8.95 -6.48
CA THR A 163 14.17 8.49 -5.41
C THR A 163 14.93 7.54 -4.50
N ASN A 164 14.91 7.80 -3.20
CA ASN A 164 15.31 6.80 -2.23
C ASN A 164 14.07 6.04 -1.75
N ILE A 165 14.18 4.72 -1.75
CA ILE A 165 13.17 3.86 -1.14
C ILE A 165 13.48 3.79 0.35
N VAL A 166 12.66 4.46 1.14
CA VAL A 166 12.70 4.39 2.60
C VAL A 166 12.14 3.05 3.02
N ARG A 167 12.94 2.33 3.81
CA ARG A 167 12.59 1.01 4.33
C ARG A 167 12.47 1.08 5.84
N ALA A 168 11.41 0.52 6.40
CA ALA A 168 11.32 0.29 7.84
C ALA A 168 11.21 -1.20 8.14
N ASN A 169 12.02 -1.71 9.07
CA ASN A 169 11.91 -3.07 9.56
C ASN A 169 11.13 -3.06 10.87
N VAL A 170 10.14 -3.95 10.99
CA VAL A 170 9.25 -4.05 12.14
C VAL A 170 9.44 -5.41 12.81
N LEU A 171 9.79 -5.40 14.08
CA LEU A 171 9.84 -6.62 14.89
C LEU A 171 8.43 -6.98 15.38
N PRO A 172 8.14 -8.27 15.67
CA PRO A 172 6.97 -8.63 16.45
C PRO A 172 6.88 -7.80 17.73
N GLY A 173 5.70 -7.26 18.03
CA GLY A 173 5.46 -6.24 19.05
C GLY A 173 5.41 -4.80 18.51
N GLY A 174 5.78 -4.57 17.24
CA GLY A 174 5.62 -3.28 16.55
C GLY A 174 6.80 -2.31 16.67
N ALA A 175 7.89 -2.72 17.31
CA ALA A 175 9.12 -1.92 17.36
C ALA A 175 9.68 -1.74 15.94
N THR A 176 9.90 -0.49 15.55
CA THR A 176 10.19 -0.12 14.14
C THR A 176 11.52 0.61 14.02
N THR A 177 12.38 0.15 13.11
CA THR A 177 13.63 0.82 12.73
C THR A 177 13.53 1.30 11.30
N VAL A 178 13.61 2.63 11.11
CA VAL A 178 13.55 3.27 9.79
C VAL A 178 14.95 3.47 9.24
N GLN A 179 15.15 3.10 7.98
CA GLN A 179 16.35 3.30 7.18
C GLN A 179 16.00 4.27 6.06
N GLN A 180 16.56 5.48 6.14
CA GLN A 180 16.46 6.54 5.14
C GLN A 180 17.79 6.64 4.41
#